data_AF-A0AA40DKL7-F1
#
_entry.id   AF-A0AA40DKL7-F1
#
_cell.length_a   1.000
_cell.length_b   1.000
_cell.length_c   1.000
_cell.angle_alpha   90.00
_cell.angle_beta   90.00
_cell.angle_gamma   90.00
#
_symmetry.space_group_name_H-M   'P 1'
#
loop_
_entity.id
_entity.type
_entity.pdbx_description
1 polymer ?
#
loop_
_entity_poly.entity_id
_entity_poly.type
_entity_poly.pdbx_seq_one_letter_code
_entity_poly.pdbx_strand_id
1 'polypeptide(L)'
;SLWVTANQCAGASAACVQAINQLNTRLNTRLGDSGYVPNHCYSLAINSNLAQLHVSWRVEEDGKQVFYIQRVASFSLCSAKHFVRLHQWMMAILDWGRGQRLRDI
;
A
#
# COMPACT_ATOMS: atom_id res chain seq x y z
N SER A 1 19.05 7.30 4.18
CA SER A 1 18.88 7.79 2.79
C SER A 1 17.51 7.36 2.29
N LEU A 2 16.97 8.00 1.24
CA LEU A 2 15.61 7.70 0.75
C LEU A 2 15.43 6.25 0.28
N TRP A 3 16.47 5.67 -0.33
CA TRP A 3 16.50 4.27 -0.74
C TRP A 3 16.33 3.30 0.44
N VAL A 4 16.99 3.57 1.58
CA VAL A 4 16.85 2.74 2.79
C VAL A 4 15.41 2.80 3.31
N THR A 5 14.80 3.98 3.34
CA THR A 5 13.40 4.14 3.75
C THR A 5 12.46 3.40 2.80
N ALA A 6 12.68 3.50 1.49
CA ALA A 6 11.89 2.78 0.49
C ALA A 6 11.99 1.25 0.65
N ASN A 7 13.18 0.72 0.92
CA ASN A 7 13.37 -0.71 1.17
C ASN A 7 12.69 -1.18 2.46
N GLN A 8 12.71 -0.37 3.54
CA GLN A 8 11.95 -0.65 4.75
C GLN A 8 10.45 -0.67 4.48
N CYS A 9 9.95 0.31 3.72
CA CYS A 9 8.56 0.34 3.26
C CYS A 9 8.21 -0.89 2.42
N ALA A 10 9.09 -1.36 1.55
CA ALA A 10 8.87 -2.57 0.75
C ALA A 10 8.73 -3.81 1.63
N GLY A 11 9.63 -4.00 2.61
CA GLY A 11 9.55 -5.11 3.57
C GLY A 11 8.28 -5.09 4.41
N ALA A 12 7.92 -3.94 4.97
CA ALA A 12 6.69 -3.77 5.74
C ALA A 12 5.44 -4.00 4.87
N SER A 13 5.41 -3.44 3.66
CA SER A 13 4.31 -3.62 2.71
C SER A 13 4.13 -5.08 2.31
N ALA A 14 5.22 -5.83 2.12
CA ALA A 14 5.17 -7.25 1.81
C ALA A 14 4.50 -8.05 2.94
N ALA A 15 4.76 -7.72 4.21
CA ALA A 15 4.10 -8.34 5.35
C ALA A 15 2.59 -8.01 5.38
N CYS A 16 2.21 -6.75 5.15
CA CYS A 16 0.80 -6.35 5.08
C CYS A 16 0.03 -7.07 3.96
N VAL A 17 0.62 -7.13 2.76
CA VAL A 17 0.04 -7.82 1.61
C VAL A 17 -0.06 -9.33 1.86
N GLN A 18 0.91 -9.92 2.55
CA GLN A 18 0.86 -11.33 2.96
C GLN A 18 -0.26 -11.61 3.97
N ALA A 19 -0.50 -10.70 4.92
CA ALA A 19 -1.56 -10.85 5.91
C ALA A 19 -2.95 -10.86 5.24
N ILE A 20 -3.20 -9.93 4.31
CA ILE A 20 -4.46 -9.90 3.53
C ILE A 20 -4.56 -11.12 2.61
N ASN A 21 -3.45 -11.60 2.04
CA ASN A 21 -3.47 -12.81 1.22
C ASN A 21 -3.92 -14.04 2.04
N GLN A 22 -3.38 -14.21 3.26
CA GLN A 22 -3.81 -15.28 4.17
C GLN A 22 -5.27 -15.14 4.57
N LEU A 23 -5.74 -13.90 4.79
CA LEU A 23 -7.16 -13.63 5.03
C LEU A 23 -8.01 -14.09 3.85
N ASN A 24 -7.66 -13.71 2.62
CA ASN A 24 -8.38 -14.11 1.41
C ASN A 24 -8.38 -15.63 1.21
N THR A 25 -7.28 -16.33 1.49
CA THR A 25 -7.27 -17.81 1.44
C THR A 25 -8.29 -18.41 2.43
N ARG A 26 -8.39 -17.84 3.64
CA ARG A 26 -9.37 -18.28 4.65
C ARG A 26 -10.80 -17.90 4.31
N LEU A 27 -11.02 -16.75 3.68
CA LEU A 27 -12.34 -16.34 3.22
C LEU A 27 -12.80 -17.23 2.07
N ASN A 28 -11.94 -17.49 1.09
CA ASN A 28 -12.28 -18.35 -0.04
C ASN A 28 -12.67 -19.78 0.41
N THR A 29 -11.97 -20.33 1.40
CA THR A 29 -12.33 -21.66 1.95
C THR A 29 -13.66 -21.69 2.70
N ARG A 30 -14.17 -20.55 3.19
CA ARG A 30 -15.41 -20.47 3.98
C ARG A 30 -16.62 -19.96 3.18
N LEU A 31 -16.38 -19.00 2.29
CA LEU A 31 -17.40 -18.21 1.59
C LEU A 31 -17.31 -18.39 0.06
N GLY A 32 -16.33 -19.15 -0.44
CA GLY A 32 -16.01 -19.21 -1.87
C GLY A 32 -15.64 -17.83 -2.42
N ASP A 33 -16.05 -17.57 -3.66
CA ASP A 33 -15.76 -16.32 -4.38
C ASP A 33 -16.44 -15.07 -3.80
N SER A 34 -17.36 -15.22 -2.83
CA SER A 34 -18.08 -14.08 -2.25
C SER A 34 -17.28 -13.29 -1.21
N GLY A 35 -16.15 -13.81 -0.73
CA GLY A 35 -15.29 -13.17 0.26
C GLY A 35 -13.91 -12.83 -0.30
N TYR A 36 -13.76 -11.66 -0.92
CA TYR A 36 -12.47 -11.16 -1.38
C TYR A 36 -12.20 -9.72 -0.90
N VAL A 37 -11.07 -9.57 -0.23
CA VAL A 37 -10.55 -8.27 0.22
C VAL A 37 -9.45 -7.81 -0.75
N PRO A 38 -9.58 -6.64 -1.40
CA PRO A 38 -8.57 -6.14 -2.35
C PRO A 38 -7.16 -6.15 -1.75
N ASN A 39 -6.15 -6.75 -2.38
CA ASN A 39 -4.83 -6.89 -1.72
C ASN A 39 -3.80 -5.85 -2.16
N HIS A 40 -3.93 -4.61 -1.66
CA HIS A 40 -2.94 -3.56 -1.88
C HIS A 40 -2.61 -2.79 -0.59
N CYS A 41 -1.41 -2.22 -0.56
CA CYS A 41 -0.84 -1.49 0.57
C CYS A 41 -0.20 -0.19 0.07
N TYR A 42 -0.44 0.91 0.78
CA TYR A 42 0.23 2.19 0.53
C TYR A 42 1.36 2.38 1.54
N SER A 43 2.49 2.91 1.08
CA SER A 43 3.60 3.27 1.96
C SER A 43 4.26 4.57 1.53
N LEU A 44 4.76 5.34 2.50
CA LEU A 44 5.35 6.65 2.28
C LEU A 44 6.80 6.64 2.76
N ALA A 45 7.74 6.73 1.82
CA ALA A 45 9.16 6.84 2.12
C ALA A 45 9.58 8.30 2.14
N ILE A 46 10.12 8.78 3.26
CA ILE A 46 10.45 10.19 3.46
C ILE A 46 11.95 10.34 3.78
N ASN A 47 12.57 11.38 3.21
CA ASN A 47 13.84 11.93 3.66
C ASN A 47 13.69 13.42 4.00
N SER A 48 14.80 14.14 4.21
CA SER A 48 14.76 15.56 4.59
C SER A 48 14.03 16.49 3.61
N ASN A 49 13.98 16.16 2.31
CA ASN A 49 13.52 17.09 1.27
C ASN A 49 12.46 16.48 0.32
N LEU A 50 12.28 15.16 0.33
CA LEU A 50 11.46 14.42 -0.62
C LEU A 50 10.67 13.33 0.09
N ALA A 51 9.38 13.25 -0.23
CA ALA A 51 8.51 12.15 0.11
C ALA A 51 8.13 11.38 -1.16
N GLN A 52 8.15 10.05 -1.10
CA GLN A 52 7.76 9.16 -2.20
C GLN A 52 6.65 8.24 -1.75
N LEU A 53 5.52 8.31 -2.45
CA LEU A 53 4.39 7.41 -2.23
C LEU A 53 4.54 6.18 -3.10
N HIS A 54 4.44 5.02 -2.48
CA HIS A 54 4.47 3.72 -3.12
C HIS A 54 3.16 2.98 -2.92
N VAL A 55 2.79 2.19 -3.91
CA VAL A 55 1.72 1.19 -3.83
C VAL A 55 2.37 -0.17 -4.01
N SER A 56 1.97 -1.11 -3.16
CA SER A 56 2.40 -2.49 -3.20
C SER A 56 1.21 -3.41 -3.31
N TRP A 57 1.35 -4.47 -4.09
CA TRP A 57 0.31 -5.48 -4.27
C TRP A 57 0.96 -6.81 -4.62
N ARG A 58 0.16 -7.86 -4.68
CA ARG A 58 0.59 -9.19 -5.08
C ARG A 58 -0.35 -9.75 -6.12
N VAL A 59 0.22 -10.37 -7.14
CA VAL A 59 -0.51 -11.01 -8.24
C VAL A 59 -0.03 -12.45 -8.36
N GLU A 60 -0.94 -13.33 -8.76
CA GLU A 60 -0.57 -14.67 -9.22
C GLU A 60 -0.22 -14.63 -10.70
N GLU A 61 1.02 -14.92 -11.02
CA GLU A 61 1.54 -15.01 -12.39
C GLU A 61 2.22 -16.36 -12.56
N ASP A 62 1.79 -17.14 -13.55
CA ASP A 62 2.32 -18.48 -13.85
C ASP A 62 2.40 -19.42 -12.63
N GLY A 63 1.37 -19.40 -11.78
CA GLY A 63 1.30 -20.21 -10.56
C GLY A 63 2.26 -19.76 -9.45
N LYS A 64 2.87 -18.57 -9.57
CA LYS A 64 3.74 -17.95 -8.56
C LYS A 64 3.15 -16.65 -8.05
N GLN A 65 3.28 -16.45 -6.75
CA GLN A 65 2.83 -15.24 -6.07
C GLN A 65 3.94 -14.17 -6.15
N VAL A 66 3.78 -13.20 -7.05
CA VAL A 66 4.78 -12.15 -7.30
C VAL A 66 4.40 -10.89 -6.54
N PHE A 67 5.36 -10.34 -5.78
CA PHE A 67 5.18 -9.09 -5.04
C PHE A 67 5.67 -7.90 -5.87
N TYR A 68 4.81 -6.91 -6.03
CA TYR A 68 5.10 -5.69 -6.75
C TYR A 68 5.12 -4.49 -5.83
N ILE A 69 6.01 -3.55 -6.13
CA ILE A 69 6.04 -2.22 -5.52
C ILE A 69 6.26 -1.19 -6.62
N GLN A 70 5.45 -0.15 -6.64
CA GLN A 70 5.56 0.93 -7.62
C GLN A 70 5.49 2.28 -6.92
N ARG A 71 6.40 3.17 -7.31
CA ARG A 71 6.34 4.59 -6.94
C ARG A 71 5.28 5.28 -7.78
N VAL A 72 4.22 5.77 -7.13
CA VAL A 72 3.09 6.43 -7.80
C VAL A 72 3.19 7.96 -7.76
N ALA A 73 3.90 8.52 -6.79
CA ALA A 73 4.12 9.96 -6.70
C ALA A 73 5.39 10.32 -5.93
N SER A 74 5.85 11.55 -6.11
CA SER A 74 6.96 12.13 -5.35
C SER A 74 6.68 13.61 -5.07
N PHE A 75 6.95 14.04 -3.86
CA PHE A 75 6.60 15.36 -3.35
C PHE A 75 7.82 16.02 -2.72
N SER A 76 8.20 17.19 -3.23
CA SER A 76 9.24 17.99 -2.57
C SER A 76 8.67 18.65 -1.32
N LEU A 77 9.29 18.40 -0.16
CA LEU A 77 8.85 18.95 1.12
C LEU A 77 9.16 20.44 1.27
N CYS A 78 10.12 20.96 0.50
CA CYS A 78 10.48 22.38 0.47
C CYS A 78 9.46 23.23 -0.31
N SER A 79 8.55 22.61 -1.08
CA SER A 79 7.51 23.31 -1.81
C SER A 79 6.18 23.23 -1.06
N ALA A 80 5.66 24.38 -0.61
CA ALA A 80 4.36 24.45 0.06
C ALA A 80 3.23 23.78 -0.74
N LYS A 81 3.24 23.95 -2.07
CA LYS A 81 2.26 23.31 -2.97
C LYS A 81 2.34 21.78 -2.93
N HIS A 82 3.55 21.22 -2.96
CA HIS A 82 3.74 19.77 -2.90
C HIS A 82 3.41 19.23 -1.51
N PHE A 83 3.71 19.96 -0.45
CA PHE A 83 3.36 19.59 0.91
C PHE A 83 1.84 19.49 1.12
N VAL A 84 1.07 20.50 0.66
CA VAL A 84 -0.40 20.47 0.72
C VAL A 84 -0.96 19.29 -0.07
N ARG A 85 -0.42 19.02 -1.26
CA ARG A 85 -0.86 17.88 -2.08
C ARG A 85 -0.57 16.52 -1.43
N LEU A 86 0.61 16.37 -0.82
CA LEU A 86 0.97 15.18 -0.05
C LEU A 86 -0.05 14.96 1.08
N HIS A 87 -0.34 16.00 1.86
CA HIS A 87 -1.30 15.92 2.96
C HIS A 87 -2.70 15.50 2.49
N GLN A 88 -3.19 16.10 1.40
CA GLN A 88 -4.48 15.72 0.80
C GLN A 88 -4.52 14.24 0.41
N TRP A 89 -3.46 13.74 -0.22
CA TRP A 89 -3.39 12.33 -0.63
C TRP A 89 -3.32 11.39 0.56
N MET A 90 -2.55 11.74 1.59
CA MET A 90 -2.47 10.95 2.82
C MET A 90 -3.83 10.87 3.52
N MET A 91 -4.55 11.98 3.63
CA MET A 91 -5.88 11.98 4.25
C MET A 91 -6.86 11.14 3.45
N ALA A 92 -6.88 11.27 2.12
CA ALA A 92 -7.73 10.44 1.26
C ALA A 92 -7.45 8.93 1.44
N ILE A 93 -6.18 8.52 1.54
CA ILE A 93 -5.79 7.12 1.78
C ILE A 93 -6.24 6.64 3.17
N LEU A 94 -6.04 7.47 4.20
CA LEU A 94 -6.45 7.13 5.57
C LEU A 94 -7.97 7.05 5.71
N ASP A 95 -8.70 7.96 5.09
CA ASP A 95 -10.16 7.99 5.10
C ASP A 95 -10.74 6.80 4.35
N TRP A 96 -10.15 6.44 3.19
CA TRP A 96 -10.47 5.20 2.50
C TRP A 96 -10.20 3.97 3.38
N GLY A 97 -9.04 3.96 4.07
CA GLY A 97 -8.63 2.91 4.99
C GLY A 97 -9.59 2.69 6.17
N ARG A 98 -10.04 3.77 6.80
CA ARG A 98 -10.99 3.76 7.93
C ARG A 98 -12.44 3.53 7.50
N GLY A 99 -12.77 3.89 6.26
CA GLY A 99 -14.10 3.80 5.70
C GLY A 99 -14.31 2.49 4.95
N GLN A 100 -14.25 2.58 3.61
CA GLN A 100 -14.61 1.46 2.73
C GLN A 100 -13.76 0.23 3.00
N ARG A 101 -12.44 0.42 3.13
CA ARG A 101 -11.51 -0.67 3.28
C ARG A 101 -11.75 -1.50 4.54
N LEU A 102 -12.09 -0.86 5.66
CA LEU A 102 -12.39 -1.54 6.91
C LEU A 102 -13.72 -2.32 6.83
N ARG A 103 -14.70 -1.84 6.06
CA ARG A 103 -15.96 -2.56 5.84
C ARG A 103 -15.80 -3.80 4.96
N ASP A 104 -14.79 -3.80 4.09
CA ASP A 104 -14.49 -4.95 3.24
C ASP A 104 -13.81 -6.10 4.01
N ILE A 105 -13.20 -5.83 5.17
CA ILE A 105 -12.48 -6.80 6.04
C ILE A 105 -13.41 -7.39 7.10
#